data_AF-A0A8S3K837-F1
#
_entry.id   AF-A0A8S3K837-F1
#
_cell.length_a   1.000
_cell.length_b   1.000
_cell.length_c   1.000
_cell.angle_alpha   90.00
_cell.angle_beta   90.00
_cell.angle_gamma   90.00
#
_symmetry.space_group_name_H-M   'P 1'
#
loop_
_entity.id
_entity.type
_entity.pdbx_description
1 polymer ?
#
loop_
_entity_poly.entity_id
_entity_poly.type
_entity_poly.pdbx_seq_one_letter_code
_entity_poly.pdbx_strand_id
1 'polypeptide(L)'
;KTFYFTTGLRTIFTTQQASGAGSQPAFDDIASFEDFWTVLKDPIFNGLYTEKWYNGYNLTQDQYGYVLFENKILGLPRLRQLRVTNDSCTVHKKFQKTIEECYASYSTSKEDHSSYGT
;
A
#
# COMPACT_ATOMS: atom_id res chain seq x y z
N LYS A 1 27.46 -4.59 7.15
CA LYS A 1 26.55 -5.72 6.83
C LYS A 1 25.08 -5.29 6.84
N THR A 2 24.60 -4.57 7.87
CA THR A 2 23.20 -4.09 7.95
C THR A 2 22.78 -3.12 6.84
N PHE A 3 23.66 -2.19 6.43
CA PHE A 3 23.36 -1.20 5.39
C PHE A 3 22.89 -1.82 4.07
N TYR A 4 23.58 -2.84 3.56
CA TYR A 4 23.23 -3.47 2.28
C TYR A 4 21.90 -4.22 2.34
N PHE A 5 21.62 -4.87 3.46
CA PHE A 5 20.34 -5.53 3.69
C PHE A 5 19.18 -4.54 3.66
N THR A 6 19.29 -3.42 4.38
CA THR A 6 18.26 -2.37 4.37
C THR A 6 18.12 -1.70 3.01
N THR A 7 19.22 -1.51 2.29
CA THR A 7 19.19 -0.95 0.94
C THR A 7 18.47 -1.88 -0.03
N GLY A 8 18.74 -3.19 0.00
CA GLY A 8 18.05 -4.16 -0.85
C GLY A 8 16.54 -4.19 -0.61
N LEU A 9 16.11 -4.19 0.66
CA LEU A 9 14.68 -4.13 1.01
C LEU A 9 14.03 -2.81 0.56
N ARG A 10 14.70 -1.67 0.77
CA ARG A 10 14.22 -0.37 0.30
C ARG A 10 14.08 -0.36 -1.23
N THR A 11 15.03 -0.95 -1.94
CA THR A 11 14.97 -0.98 -3.40
C THR A 11 13.72 -1.70 -3.89
N ILE A 12 13.37 -2.85 -3.32
CA ILE A 12 12.21 -3.64 -3.74
C ILE A 12 10.88 -2.98 -3.36
N PHE A 13 10.76 -2.49 -2.12
CA PHE A 13 9.45 -2.05 -1.61
C PHE A 13 9.18 -0.56 -1.76
N THR A 14 10.22 0.25 -1.93
CA THR A 14 10.09 1.72 -1.89
C THR A 14 10.38 2.37 -3.23
N THR A 15 11.47 1.98 -3.89
CA THR A 15 11.94 2.67 -5.11
C THR A 15 11.64 1.91 -6.40
N GLN A 16 11.26 0.64 -6.32
CA GLN A 16 10.86 -0.14 -7.49
C GLN A 16 9.58 0.46 -8.08
N GLN A 17 9.64 0.83 -9.36
CA GLN A 17 8.48 1.31 -10.10
C GLN A 17 7.57 0.15 -10.47
N ALA A 18 6.27 0.44 -10.57
CA ALA A 18 5.30 -0.48 -11.12
C ALA A 18 5.58 -0.76 -12.62
N SER A 19 5.12 -1.93 -13.06
CA SER A 19 5.26 -2.43 -14.41
C SER A 19 4.18 -1.81 -15.31
N GLY A 20 4.58 -1.24 -16.43
CA GLY A 20 3.63 -0.63 -17.37
C GLY A 20 4.33 0.22 -18.43
N ALA A 21 3.55 0.69 -19.41
CA ALA A 21 4.04 1.64 -20.39
C ALA A 21 4.03 3.06 -19.80
N GLY A 22 5.04 3.87 -20.14
CA GLY A 22 5.17 5.25 -19.67
C GLY A 22 5.75 5.36 -18.26
N SER A 23 5.57 6.53 -17.63
CA SER A 23 6.04 6.78 -16.27
C SER A 23 5.12 6.09 -15.26
N GLN A 24 5.66 5.14 -14.50
CA GLN A 24 4.93 4.38 -13.50
C GLN A 24 5.37 4.80 -12.09
N PRO A 25 4.45 4.85 -11.11
CA PRO A 25 4.79 5.26 -9.76
C PRO A 25 5.62 4.19 -9.03
N ALA A 26 6.61 4.63 -8.25
CA ALA A 26 7.11 3.85 -7.12
C ALA A 26 6.35 4.23 -5.84
N PHE A 27 6.64 3.56 -4.72
CA PHE A 27 5.99 3.88 -3.44
C PHE A 27 6.24 5.32 -2.99
N ASP A 28 7.46 5.84 -3.19
CA ASP A 28 7.81 7.23 -2.85
C ASP A 28 7.07 8.27 -3.72
N ASP A 29 6.50 7.85 -4.87
CA ASP A 29 5.85 8.72 -5.84
C ASP A 29 4.31 8.75 -5.71
N ILE A 30 3.72 7.99 -4.77
CA ILE A 30 2.27 7.85 -4.63
C ILE A 30 1.64 9.22 -4.34
N ALA A 31 0.78 9.68 -5.25
CA ALA A 31 0.05 10.95 -5.11
C ALA A 31 -1.47 10.79 -5.18
N SER A 32 -1.96 9.60 -5.59
CA SER A 32 -3.39 9.31 -5.72
C SER A 32 -3.76 7.92 -5.20
N PHE A 33 -5.06 7.66 -5.06
CA PHE A 33 -5.57 6.33 -4.73
C PHE A 33 -5.27 5.31 -5.83
N GLU A 34 -5.26 5.73 -7.09
CA GLU A 34 -4.92 4.85 -8.21
C GLU A 34 -3.46 4.42 -8.14
N ASP A 35 -2.55 5.35 -7.87
CA ASP A 35 -1.12 5.04 -7.67
C ASP A 35 -0.92 4.07 -6.52
N PHE A 36 -1.61 4.29 -5.39
CA PHE A 36 -1.55 3.39 -4.24
C PHE A 36 -1.91 1.94 -4.63
N TRP A 37 -3.03 1.75 -5.34
CA TRP A 37 -3.45 0.42 -5.76
C TRP A 37 -2.52 -0.20 -6.81
N THR A 38 -1.96 0.61 -7.71
CA THR A 38 -0.97 0.18 -8.71
C THR A 38 0.32 -0.31 -8.03
N VAL A 39 0.88 0.48 -7.12
CA VAL A 39 2.09 0.12 -6.35
C VAL A 39 1.83 -1.09 -5.44
N LEU A 40 0.65 -1.16 -4.80
CA LEU A 40 0.32 -2.29 -3.96
C LEU A 40 0.27 -3.59 -4.78
N LYS A 41 -0.52 -3.61 -5.86
CA LYS A 41 -0.79 -4.85 -6.63
C LYS A 41 0.39 -5.36 -7.43
N ASP A 42 1.36 -4.50 -7.75
CA ASP A 42 2.52 -4.88 -8.56
C ASP A 42 3.81 -4.95 -7.73
N PRO A 43 4.57 -3.85 -7.48
CA PRO A 43 5.88 -3.96 -6.85
C PRO A 43 5.84 -4.54 -5.42
N ILE A 44 4.84 -4.18 -4.60
CA ILE A 44 4.73 -4.73 -3.23
C ILE A 44 4.37 -6.21 -3.25
N PHE A 45 3.34 -6.60 -4.00
CA PHE A 45 2.91 -8.00 -4.08
C PHE A 45 3.99 -8.89 -4.71
N ASN A 46 4.61 -8.47 -5.80
CA ASN A 46 5.70 -9.23 -6.45
C ASN A 46 6.95 -9.32 -5.58
N GLY A 47 7.22 -8.28 -4.78
CA GLY A 47 8.33 -8.27 -3.81
C GLY A 47 8.11 -9.21 -2.62
N LEU A 48 6.87 -9.40 -2.17
CA LEU A 48 6.52 -10.33 -1.08
C LEU A 48 6.36 -11.77 -1.58
N TYR A 49 5.79 -11.96 -2.77
CA TYR A 49 5.40 -13.26 -3.31
C TYR A 49 6.06 -13.50 -4.67
N THR A 50 7.39 -13.51 -4.69
CA THR A 50 8.14 -13.87 -5.89
C THR A 50 7.88 -15.34 -6.25
N GLU A 51 7.53 -15.60 -7.51
CA GLU A 51 7.24 -16.96 -8.01
C GLU A 51 8.31 -17.48 -8.98
N LYS A 52 9.22 -16.61 -9.43
CA LYS A 52 10.24 -16.94 -10.43
C LYS A 52 11.63 -16.50 -9.99
N TRP A 53 12.62 -17.30 -10.37
CA TRP A 53 14.03 -16.94 -10.35
C TRP A 53 14.33 -15.83 -11.37
N TYR A 54 15.49 -15.18 -11.22
CA TYR A 54 15.99 -14.16 -12.15
C TYR A 54 16.14 -14.66 -13.60
N ASN A 55 16.24 -15.98 -13.80
CA ASN A 55 16.33 -16.64 -15.12
C ASN A 55 14.95 -17.07 -15.67
N GLY A 56 13.86 -16.67 -15.02
CA GLY A 56 12.49 -16.95 -15.45
C GLY A 56 11.96 -18.34 -15.11
N TYR A 57 12.77 -19.21 -14.49
CA TYR A 57 12.28 -20.50 -14.00
C TYR A 57 11.44 -20.32 -12.75
N ASN A 58 10.38 -21.12 -12.63
CA ASN A 58 9.51 -21.09 -11.46
C ASN A 58 10.27 -21.58 -10.21
N LEU A 59 9.96 -20.96 -9.07
CA LEU A 59 10.38 -21.43 -7.75
C LEU A 59 9.59 -22.71 -7.41
N THR A 60 10.23 -23.61 -6.67
CA THR A 60 9.53 -24.78 -6.09
C THR A 60 8.78 -24.36 -4.81
N GLN A 61 7.82 -25.17 -4.36
CA GLN A 61 6.95 -24.80 -3.23
C GLN A 61 7.72 -24.56 -1.91
N ASP A 62 8.85 -25.25 -1.71
CA ASP A 62 9.77 -25.08 -0.58
C ASP A 62 10.59 -23.77 -0.65
N GLN A 63 10.66 -23.14 -1.83
CA GLN A 63 11.35 -21.89 -2.08
C GLN A 63 10.44 -20.65 -1.98
N TYR A 64 9.14 -20.85 -1.76
CA TYR A 64 8.19 -19.75 -1.56
C TYR A 64 8.38 -19.07 -0.20
N GLY A 65 7.96 -17.80 -0.13
CA GLY A 65 8.02 -17.02 1.11
C GLY A 65 9.41 -16.50 1.46
N TYR A 66 10.33 -16.45 0.48
CA TYR A 66 11.62 -15.78 0.62
C TYR A 66 11.66 -14.49 -0.20
N VAL A 67 12.09 -13.41 0.44
CA VAL A 67 12.43 -12.13 -0.20
C VAL A 67 13.92 -12.09 -0.45
N LEU A 68 14.33 -11.60 -1.63
CA LEU A 68 15.73 -11.62 -2.07
C LEU A 68 16.36 -13.03 -2.02
N PHE A 69 15.55 -14.07 -2.15
CA PHE A 69 15.94 -15.50 -2.12
C PHE A 69 16.58 -16.02 -0.82
N GLU A 70 16.91 -15.13 0.13
CA GLU A 70 17.62 -15.49 1.37
C GLU A 70 16.81 -15.17 2.64
N ASN A 71 15.80 -14.31 2.56
CA ASN A 71 15.10 -13.79 3.74
C ASN A 71 13.68 -14.33 3.86
N LYS A 72 13.44 -15.18 4.85
CA LYS A 72 12.14 -15.82 5.06
C LYS A 72 11.11 -14.85 5.65
N ILE A 73 9.94 -14.75 5.02
CA ILE A 73 8.78 -14.04 5.55
C ILE A 73 8.16 -14.88 6.66
N LEU A 74 7.84 -14.23 7.78
CA LEU A 74 7.13 -14.83 8.89
C LEU A 74 5.70 -14.28 8.94
N GLY A 75 4.72 -15.17 8.83
CA GLY A 75 3.30 -14.80 8.81
C GLY A 75 2.86 -14.24 7.46
N LEU A 76 1.85 -13.37 7.48
CA LEU A 76 1.23 -12.78 6.29
C LEU A 76 1.11 -11.26 6.45
N PRO A 77 1.21 -10.49 5.34
CA PRO A 77 0.97 -9.06 5.34
C PRO A 77 -0.47 -8.74 5.76
N ARG A 78 -0.65 -7.63 6.47
CA ARG A 78 -1.95 -7.13 6.93
C ARG A 78 -2.11 -5.67 6.54
N LEU A 79 -3.18 -5.37 5.82
CA LEU A 79 -3.63 -3.99 5.60
C LEU A 79 -4.58 -3.58 6.73
N ARG A 80 -4.45 -2.33 7.20
CA ARG A 80 -5.34 -1.70 8.16
C ARG A 80 -5.71 -0.32 7.64
N GLN A 81 -6.99 0.02 7.69
CA GLN A 81 -7.53 1.32 7.32
C GLN A 81 -8.19 1.97 8.54
N LEU A 82 -8.07 3.30 8.65
CA LEU A 82 -8.81 4.12 9.59
C LEU A 82 -9.76 5.04 8.81
N ARG A 83 -10.91 5.34 9.39
CA ARG A 83 -11.95 6.19 8.80
C ARG A 83 -12.38 7.24 9.80
N VAL A 84 -12.97 8.32 9.30
CA VAL A 84 -13.51 9.44 10.09
C VAL A 84 -14.99 9.57 9.75
N THR A 85 -15.83 9.95 10.73
CA THR A 85 -17.28 10.08 10.50
C THR A 85 -17.61 11.27 9.59
N ASN A 86 -18.71 11.15 8.85
CA ASN A 86 -19.16 12.15 7.86
C ASN A 86 -19.61 13.49 8.48
N ASP A 87 -20.06 13.48 9.72
CA ASP A 87 -20.54 14.66 10.45
C ASP A 87 -19.46 15.28 11.36
N SER A 88 -18.20 14.95 11.12
CA SER A 88 -17.07 15.31 11.98
C SER A 88 -16.62 16.77 11.86
N CYS A 89 -17.17 17.53 10.90
CA CYS A 89 -17.02 18.97 10.78
C CYS A 89 -18.31 19.70 10.37
N THR A 90 -18.34 21.00 10.65
CA THR A 90 -19.46 21.87 10.31
C THR A 90 -19.19 22.61 9.01
N VAL A 91 -19.92 22.26 7.95
CA VAL A 91 -19.90 23.02 6.68
C VAL A 91 -20.48 24.41 6.91
N HIS A 92 -19.79 25.43 6.43
CA HIS A 92 -20.23 26.82 6.56
C HIS A 92 -21.58 27.05 5.85
N LYS A 93 -22.50 27.81 6.47
CA LYS A 93 -23.91 27.97 6.05
C LYS A 93 -24.12 28.22 4.56
N LYS A 94 -23.24 29.01 3.93
CA LYS A 94 -23.33 29.33 2.49
C LYS A 94 -23.14 28.12 1.57
N PHE A 95 -22.43 27.08 2.01
CA PHE A 95 -22.08 25.91 1.21
C PHE A 95 -22.90 24.65 1.54
N GLN A 96 -23.75 24.70 2.56
CA GLN A 96 -24.55 23.55 3.01
C GLN A 96 -25.52 23.03 1.94
N LYS A 97 -25.85 23.82 0.92
CA LYS A 97 -26.69 23.38 -0.21
C LYS A 97 -25.92 22.58 -1.28
N THR A 98 -24.58 22.60 -1.23
CA THR A 98 -23.71 22.03 -2.26
C THR A 98 -22.79 20.95 -1.69
N ILE A 99 -22.37 21.12 -0.43
CA ILE A 99 -21.50 20.18 0.27
C ILE A 99 -22.34 19.51 1.35
N GLU A 100 -22.72 18.26 1.10
CA GLU A 100 -23.55 17.43 1.98
C GLU A 100 -22.72 16.66 3.01
N GLU A 101 -21.45 16.38 2.70
CA GLU A 101 -20.55 15.54 3.50
C GLU A 101 -19.33 16.31 4.03
N CYS A 102 -18.88 16.00 5.24
CA CYS A 102 -17.77 16.71 5.90
C CYS A 102 -16.87 15.81 6.75
N TYR A 103 -15.74 15.38 6.18
CA TYR A 103 -14.72 14.62 6.91
C TYR A 103 -13.64 15.56 7.44
N ALA A 104 -13.53 15.66 8.76
CA ALA A 104 -12.50 16.43 9.43
C ALA A 104 -11.14 15.70 9.42
N SER A 105 -10.08 16.41 9.82
CA SER A 105 -8.80 15.77 10.16
C SER A 105 -8.98 14.71 11.24
N TYR A 106 -8.20 13.63 11.14
CA TYR A 106 -8.26 12.51 12.07
C TYR A 106 -7.99 12.94 13.52
N SER A 107 -8.82 12.43 14.43
CA SER A 107 -8.57 12.36 15.87
C SER A 107 -9.24 11.11 16.41
N THR A 108 -8.72 10.54 17.50
CA THR A 108 -9.29 9.33 18.11
C THR A 108 -10.78 9.49 18.46
N SER A 109 -11.21 10.69 18.85
CA SER A 109 -12.61 11.00 19.16
C SER A 109 -13.54 11.03 17.94
N LYS A 110 -13.00 11.10 16.72
CA LYS A 110 -13.74 11.18 15.45
C LYS A 110 -13.56 9.93 14.58
N GLU A 111 -12.89 8.92 15.11
CA GLU A 111 -12.68 7.66 14.42
C GLU A 111 -14.02 6.96 14.19
N ASP A 112 -14.24 6.58 12.94
CA ASP A 112 -15.46 5.88 12.54
C ASP A 112 -15.30 4.39 12.77
N HIS A 113 -16.03 3.87 13.76
CA HIS A 113 -16.11 2.44 14.08
C HIS A 113 -17.34 1.76 13.48
N SER A 114 -18.14 2.47 12.67
CA SER A 114 -19.29 1.87 12.00
C SER A 114 -18.86 0.87 10.93
N SER A 115 -19.62 -0.22 10.82
CA SER A 115 -19.50 -1.16 9.72
C SER A 115 -19.71 -0.46 8.38
N TYR A 116 -18.96 -0.86 7.36
CA TYR A 116 -19.04 -0.31 6.01
C TYR A 116 -18.74 -1.38 4.98
N GLY A 117 -19.23 -1.18 3.75
CA GLY A 117 -19.22 -2.20 2.72
C GLY A 117 -20.41 -3.14 2.85
N THR A 118 -20.51 -4.07 1.91
CA THR A 118 -21.54 -5.12 1.86
C THR A 118 -21.01 -6.43 2.41
#